data_AF-A0A436F823-F1
#
_entry.id   AF-A0A436F823-F1
#
_cell.length_a   1.000
_cell.length_b   1.000
_cell.length_c   1.000
_cell.angle_alpha   90.00
_cell.angle_beta   90.00
_cell.angle_gamma   90.00
#
_symmetry.space_group_name_H-M   'P 1'
#
loop_
_entity.id
_entity.type
_entity.pdbx_description
1 polymer ?
#
loop_
_entity_poly.entity_id
_entity_poly.type
_entity_poly.pdbx_seq_one_letter_code
_entity_poly.pdbx_strand_id
1 'polypeptide(L)'
;TDDVVRLIKQLIQAEGLDDKRWPAKQFAQMIDGWKNKGQGPSDITEGDARAFANGNGRELYKAYQERLKTLNACDFGDLLCHPIRIFRANPDVLKEYHKRFKYILVDEYQDTNTAQYMWLRLLAQRPQGKPISPLEGEMSGRTEGGASRRQAGGTAPPSVASGDISPSRGEIGRSSAETRATVNICCVGDDDQSIYGWRGAEIDNILRFDKDFPGATIIRLERNYRSTAHILGAASHLIAHNEGRFGKTLFTDRNDPEDGKVHVHAAWDSEEEARAVGDTIETYQRQKHNLNDMAILVRASFQMREFEDRFVTLGLNYRVIGGPRFYERMEIRDALAFFRVVAQGADDLAFERIVNVPKRGLGEATIRQIHDT
;
A
#
# COMPACT_ATOMS: atom_id res chain seq x y z
N THR A 1 -13.38 1.26 -6.80
CA THR A 1 -13.97 2.43 -7.50
C THR A 1 -15.45 2.19 -7.72
N ASP A 2 -16.21 3.18 -8.19
CA ASP A 2 -17.65 3.00 -8.45
C ASP A 2 -17.92 1.97 -9.54
N ASP A 3 -17.07 1.90 -10.57
CA ASP A 3 -17.17 0.87 -11.61
C ASP A 3 -16.95 -0.54 -11.05
N VAL A 4 -15.99 -0.71 -10.14
CA VAL A 4 -15.76 -1.99 -9.44
C VAL A 4 -16.98 -2.38 -8.63
N VAL A 5 -17.58 -1.44 -7.88
CA VAL A 5 -18.78 -1.70 -7.08
C VAL A 5 -19.97 -2.04 -7.99
N ARG A 6 -20.13 -1.35 -9.12
CA ARG A 6 -21.17 -1.65 -10.12
C ARG A 6 -21.02 -3.05 -10.70
N LEU A 7 -19.80 -3.40 -11.11
CA LEU A 7 -19.51 -4.71 -11.68
C LEU A 7 -19.76 -5.84 -10.67
N ILE A 8 -19.30 -5.67 -9.43
CA ILE A 8 -19.57 -6.63 -8.36
C ILE A 8 -21.06 -6.76 -8.10
N LYS A 9 -21.80 -5.64 -8.11
CA LYS A 9 -23.26 -5.67 -7.93
C LYS A 9 -23.96 -6.48 -9.04
N GLN A 10 -23.55 -6.31 -10.30
CA GLN A 10 -24.07 -7.09 -11.43
C GLN A 10 -23.80 -8.60 -11.23
N LEU A 11 -22.59 -8.96 -10.77
CA LEU A 11 -22.23 -10.36 -10.51
C LEU A 11 -23.05 -10.97 -9.35
N ILE A 12 -23.23 -10.24 -8.25
CA ILE A 12 -24.06 -10.67 -7.12
C ILE A 12 -25.50 -10.94 -7.57
N GLN A 13 -26.06 -10.06 -8.39
CA GLN A 13 -27.42 -10.23 -8.92
C GLN A 13 -27.52 -11.40 -9.90
N ALA A 14 -26.52 -11.61 -10.75
CA ALA A 14 -26.48 -12.74 -11.70
C ALA A 14 -26.41 -14.10 -11.00
N GLU A 15 -25.72 -14.18 -9.85
CA GLU A 15 -25.64 -15.39 -9.01
C GLU A 15 -26.87 -15.59 -8.10
N GLY A 16 -27.90 -14.76 -8.22
CA GLY A 16 -29.13 -14.85 -7.43
C GLY A 16 -28.96 -14.49 -5.94
N LEU A 17 -27.90 -13.75 -5.60
CA LEU A 17 -27.62 -13.32 -4.23
C LEU A 17 -28.32 -11.99 -3.90
N ASP A 18 -28.76 -11.84 -2.65
CA ASP A 18 -29.38 -10.62 -2.15
C ASP A 18 -28.32 -9.52 -1.90
N ASP A 19 -28.40 -8.41 -2.66
CA ASP A 19 -27.47 -7.28 -2.60
C ASP A 19 -27.56 -6.46 -1.30
N LYS A 20 -28.66 -6.60 -0.54
CA LYS A 20 -28.81 -5.99 0.79
C LYS A 20 -28.08 -6.80 1.85
N ARG A 21 -28.17 -8.13 1.76
CA ARG A 21 -27.49 -9.06 2.69
C ARG A 21 -26.00 -9.14 2.38
N TRP A 22 -25.62 -9.01 1.10
CA TRP A 22 -24.25 -9.12 0.62
C TRP A 22 -23.86 -7.84 -0.13
N PRO A 23 -23.49 -6.75 0.56
CA PRO A 23 -23.20 -5.48 -0.08
C PRO A 23 -21.96 -5.54 -0.99
N ALA A 24 -22.08 -5.07 -2.23
CA ALA A 24 -20.99 -5.03 -3.20
C ALA A 24 -19.75 -4.27 -2.70
N LYS A 25 -19.93 -3.21 -1.90
CA LYS A 25 -18.83 -2.45 -1.28
C LYS A 25 -18.01 -3.29 -0.30
N GLN A 26 -18.67 -4.14 0.48
CA GLN A 26 -18.00 -5.04 1.41
C GLN A 26 -17.14 -6.05 0.65
N PHE A 27 -17.69 -6.65 -0.41
CA PHE A 27 -16.93 -7.60 -1.23
C PHE A 27 -15.76 -6.94 -1.97
N ALA A 28 -15.94 -5.71 -2.46
CA ALA A 28 -14.86 -4.94 -3.07
C ALA A 28 -13.68 -4.72 -2.11
N GLN A 29 -13.96 -4.46 -0.82
CA GLN A 29 -12.92 -4.33 0.21
C GLN A 29 -12.21 -5.67 0.49
N MET A 30 -12.94 -6.79 0.46
CA MET A 30 -12.34 -8.12 0.61
C MET A 30 -11.41 -8.44 -0.56
N ILE A 31 -11.84 -8.18 -1.80
CA ILE A 31 -11.00 -8.34 -2.99
C ILE A 31 -9.74 -7.47 -2.90
N ASP A 32 -9.89 -6.20 -2.51
CA ASP A 32 -8.74 -5.30 -2.33
C ASP A 32 -7.75 -5.86 -1.29
N GLY A 33 -8.24 -6.35 -0.16
CA GLY A 33 -7.43 -7.01 0.86
C GLY A 33 -6.67 -8.24 0.34
N TRP A 34 -7.33 -9.10 -0.44
CA TRP A 34 -6.67 -10.25 -1.08
C TRP A 34 -5.62 -9.82 -2.10
N LYS A 35 -5.91 -8.80 -2.92
CA LYS A 35 -4.97 -8.26 -3.91
C LYS A 35 -3.77 -7.58 -3.26
N ASN A 36 -3.94 -6.87 -2.14
CA ASN A 36 -2.84 -6.28 -1.37
C ASN A 36 -1.90 -7.35 -0.78
N LYS A 37 -2.41 -8.58 -0.57
CA LYS A 37 -1.63 -9.77 -0.20
C LYS A 37 -1.04 -10.52 -1.40
N GLY A 38 -1.29 -10.04 -2.63
CA GLY A 38 -0.87 -10.70 -3.87
C GLY A 38 -1.64 -11.98 -4.21
N GLN A 39 -2.80 -12.22 -3.58
CA GLN A 39 -3.57 -13.45 -3.72
C GLN A 39 -4.50 -13.41 -4.94
N GLY A 40 -4.45 -14.46 -5.77
CA GLY A 40 -5.47 -14.76 -6.75
C GLY A 40 -6.64 -15.57 -6.18
N PRO A 41 -7.69 -15.82 -6.98
CA PRO A 41 -8.84 -16.61 -6.53
C PRO A 41 -8.49 -18.00 -6.01
N SER A 42 -7.45 -18.64 -6.56
CA SER A 42 -6.95 -19.95 -6.13
C SER A 42 -6.19 -19.92 -4.80
N ASP A 43 -5.66 -18.76 -4.41
CA ASP A 43 -4.68 -18.63 -3.33
C ASP A 43 -5.33 -18.22 -2.00
N ILE A 44 -6.61 -17.82 -2.03
CA ILE A 44 -7.40 -17.47 -0.86
C ILE A 44 -7.63 -18.72 -0.02
N THR A 45 -7.49 -18.66 1.30
CA THR A 45 -7.74 -19.81 2.19
C THR A 45 -9.23 -20.18 2.25
N GLU A 46 -9.58 -21.42 2.61
CA GLU A 46 -11.01 -21.80 2.69
C GLU A 46 -11.75 -21.02 3.78
N GLY A 47 -11.08 -20.66 4.88
CA GLY A 47 -11.65 -19.85 5.96
C GLY A 47 -12.06 -18.47 5.46
N ASP A 48 -11.16 -17.80 4.72
CA ASP A 48 -11.42 -16.46 4.17
C ASP A 48 -12.47 -16.48 3.05
N ALA A 49 -12.48 -17.55 2.25
CA ALA A 49 -13.45 -17.74 1.17
C ALA A 49 -14.89 -17.85 1.69
N ARG A 50 -15.08 -18.47 2.87
CA ARG A 50 -16.39 -18.67 3.49
C ARG A 50 -16.96 -17.40 4.14
N ALA A 51 -16.16 -16.35 4.29
CA ALA A 51 -16.60 -15.11 4.91
C ALA A 51 -17.65 -14.33 4.10
N PHE A 52 -17.83 -14.64 2.81
CA PHE A 52 -18.80 -13.97 1.93
C PHE A 52 -19.67 -14.97 1.17
N ALA A 53 -20.91 -14.57 0.88
CA ALA A 53 -21.85 -15.29 0.03
C ALA A 53 -21.99 -16.79 0.37
N ASN A 54 -22.09 -17.12 1.67
CA ASN A 54 -22.25 -18.49 2.18
C ASN A 54 -21.14 -19.49 1.77
N GLY A 55 -19.94 -19.05 1.42
CA GLY A 55 -18.90 -19.97 0.90
C GLY A 55 -18.34 -19.59 -0.45
N ASN A 56 -19.09 -18.81 -1.24
CA ASN A 56 -18.83 -18.61 -2.66
C ASN A 56 -17.89 -17.43 -2.95
N GLY A 57 -17.11 -16.98 -1.97
CA GLY A 57 -16.23 -15.82 -2.14
C GLY A 57 -15.15 -16.04 -3.22
N ARG A 58 -14.63 -17.25 -3.35
CA ARG A 58 -13.63 -17.60 -4.38
C ARG A 58 -14.23 -17.59 -5.78
N GLU A 59 -15.42 -18.17 -5.94
CA GLU A 59 -16.15 -18.29 -7.18
C GLU A 59 -16.56 -16.90 -7.69
N LEU A 60 -17.10 -16.06 -6.81
CA LEU A 60 -17.42 -14.67 -7.13
C LEU A 60 -16.18 -13.86 -7.51
N TYR A 61 -15.06 -14.03 -6.80
CA TYR A 61 -13.82 -13.34 -7.17
C TYR A 61 -13.26 -13.85 -8.50
N LYS A 62 -13.36 -15.15 -8.79
CA LYS A 62 -13.00 -15.71 -10.09
C LYS A 62 -13.87 -15.12 -11.19
N ALA A 63 -15.20 -15.10 -11.03
CA ALA A 63 -16.13 -14.50 -11.98
C ALA A 63 -15.83 -13.01 -12.21
N TYR A 64 -15.48 -12.27 -11.15
CA TYR A 64 -15.03 -10.89 -11.23
C TYR A 64 -13.78 -10.71 -12.09
N GLN A 65 -12.74 -11.52 -11.86
CA GLN A 65 -11.51 -11.45 -12.66
C GLN A 65 -11.75 -11.87 -14.11
N GLU A 66 -12.60 -12.86 -14.38
CA GLU A 66 -12.95 -13.24 -15.76
C GLU A 66 -13.72 -12.13 -16.48
N ARG A 67 -14.66 -11.46 -15.79
CA ARG A 67 -15.38 -10.32 -16.38
C ARG A 67 -14.44 -9.15 -16.70
N LEU A 68 -13.48 -8.84 -15.82
CA LEU A 68 -12.44 -7.84 -16.10
C LEU A 68 -11.61 -8.20 -17.34
N LYS A 69 -11.22 -9.48 -17.50
CA LYS A 69 -10.51 -9.95 -18.70
C LYS A 69 -11.33 -9.78 -19.97
N THR A 70 -12.62 -10.14 -19.96
CA THR A 70 -13.51 -9.96 -21.11
C THR A 70 -13.62 -8.50 -21.51
N LEU A 71 -13.66 -7.60 -20.52
CA LEU A 71 -13.69 -6.15 -20.74
C LEU A 71 -12.33 -5.56 -21.10
N ASN A 72 -11.25 -6.35 -21.14
CA ASN A 72 -9.87 -5.90 -21.24
C ASN A 72 -9.55 -4.76 -20.25
N ALA A 73 -9.94 -4.96 -18.99
CA ALA A 73 -9.82 -3.99 -17.92
C ALA A 73 -9.01 -4.55 -16.74
N CYS A 74 -8.43 -3.66 -15.95
CA CYS A 74 -7.75 -4.00 -14.70
C CYS A 74 -8.13 -2.96 -13.63
N ASP A 75 -8.22 -3.39 -12.38
CA ASP A 75 -8.35 -2.46 -11.25
C ASP A 75 -6.99 -2.10 -10.65
N PHE A 76 -6.99 -1.26 -9.61
CA PHE A 76 -5.75 -0.81 -8.97
C PHE A 76 -4.91 -1.96 -8.38
N GLY A 77 -5.54 -3.00 -7.84
CA GLY A 77 -4.82 -4.15 -7.29
C GLY A 77 -4.20 -5.01 -8.40
N ASP A 78 -4.89 -5.11 -9.54
CA ASP A 78 -4.38 -5.82 -10.72
C ASP A 78 -3.12 -5.17 -11.30
N LEU A 79 -2.97 -3.84 -11.20
CA LEU A 79 -1.75 -3.14 -11.62
C LEU A 79 -0.50 -3.60 -10.86
N LEU A 80 -0.65 -4.21 -9.68
CA LEU A 80 0.44 -4.85 -8.94
C LEU A 80 0.46 -6.38 -9.16
N CYS A 81 -0.70 -7.02 -9.07
CA CYS A 81 -0.81 -8.47 -9.20
C CYS A 81 -0.41 -9.00 -10.58
N HIS A 82 -0.72 -8.28 -11.67
CA HIS A 82 -0.36 -8.70 -13.02
C HIS A 82 1.14 -8.72 -13.25
N PRO A 83 1.92 -7.64 -12.99
CA PRO A 83 3.38 -7.71 -13.07
C PRO A 83 4.00 -8.85 -12.26
N ILE A 84 3.52 -9.08 -11.03
CA ILE A 84 3.99 -10.18 -10.17
C ILE A 84 3.77 -11.53 -10.86
N ARG A 85 2.55 -11.78 -11.37
CA ARG A 85 2.22 -13.02 -12.08
C ARG A 85 3.03 -13.18 -13.36
N ILE A 86 3.15 -12.11 -14.16
CA ILE A 86 3.91 -12.10 -15.41
C ILE A 86 5.38 -12.43 -15.15
N PHE A 87 6.02 -11.80 -14.16
CA PHE A 87 7.42 -12.04 -13.83
C PHE A 87 7.68 -13.43 -13.25
N ARG A 88 6.73 -13.99 -12.50
CA ARG A 88 6.82 -15.37 -12.00
C ARG A 88 6.66 -16.40 -13.12
N ALA A 89 5.74 -16.17 -14.04
CA ALA A 89 5.46 -17.09 -15.15
C ALA A 89 6.46 -16.99 -16.31
N ASN A 90 7.06 -15.81 -16.51
CA ASN A 90 7.95 -15.50 -17.64
C ASN A 90 9.30 -14.94 -17.14
N PRO A 91 10.24 -15.82 -16.71
CA PRO A 91 11.55 -15.40 -16.20
C PRO A 91 12.42 -14.64 -17.21
N ASP A 92 12.19 -14.87 -18.50
CA ASP A 92 12.82 -14.15 -19.61
C ASP A 92 12.44 -12.67 -19.61
N VAL A 93 11.15 -12.36 -19.43
CA VAL A 93 10.66 -10.97 -19.27
C VAL A 93 11.30 -10.34 -18.04
N LEU A 94 11.30 -11.02 -16.90
CA LEU A 94 11.92 -10.51 -15.67
C LEU A 94 13.42 -10.22 -15.87
N LYS A 95 14.13 -11.07 -16.61
CA LYS A 95 15.56 -10.87 -16.94
C LYS A 95 15.79 -9.58 -17.74
N GLU A 96 14.86 -9.16 -18.59
CA GLU A 96 14.96 -7.85 -19.25
C GLU A 96 14.89 -6.70 -18.25
N TYR A 97 13.96 -6.77 -17.30
CA TYR A 97 13.84 -5.76 -16.25
C TYR A 97 15.06 -5.76 -15.31
N HIS A 98 15.63 -6.91 -15.00
CA HIS A 98 16.91 -6.99 -14.27
C HIS A 98 18.05 -6.29 -15.02
N LYS A 99 18.08 -6.33 -16.35
CA LYS A 99 19.08 -5.58 -17.15
C LYS A 99 18.85 -4.07 -17.08
N ARG A 100 17.59 -3.63 -17.07
CA ARG A 100 17.20 -2.21 -17.06
C ARG A 100 17.39 -1.58 -15.68
N PHE A 101 16.90 -2.21 -14.61
CA PHE A 101 16.92 -1.68 -13.25
C PHE A 101 18.18 -2.09 -12.50
N LYS A 102 19.28 -1.38 -12.77
CA LYS A 102 20.57 -1.60 -12.09
C LYS A 102 20.61 -1.06 -10.66
N TYR A 103 19.82 -0.01 -10.40
CA TYR A 103 19.67 0.64 -9.11
C TYR A 103 18.17 0.82 -8.86
N ILE A 104 17.71 0.44 -7.67
CA ILE A 104 16.31 0.55 -7.25
C ILE A 104 16.30 1.41 -5.99
N LEU A 105 15.54 2.51 -6.04
CA LEU A 105 15.27 3.34 -4.87
C LEU A 105 13.79 3.25 -4.54
N VAL A 106 13.48 3.00 -3.27
CA VAL A 106 12.12 2.93 -2.76
C VAL A 106 12.00 3.91 -1.61
N ASP A 107 11.07 4.85 -1.72
CA ASP A 107 10.72 5.79 -0.67
C ASP A 107 9.45 5.30 0.06
N GLU A 108 9.21 5.82 1.27
CA GLU A 108 8.07 5.44 2.12
C GLU A 108 7.91 3.93 2.32
N TYR A 109 9.03 3.23 2.52
CA TYR A 109 9.08 1.76 2.54
C TYR A 109 8.25 1.15 3.68
N GLN A 110 8.01 1.88 4.78
CA GLN A 110 7.16 1.46 5.89
C GLN A 110 5.68 1.26 5.51
N ASP A 111 5.23 1.87 4.40
CA ASP A 111 3.84 1.83 3.94
C ASP A 111 3.62 0.80 2.82
N THR A 112 4.62 -0.04 2.57
CA THR A 112 4.53 -1.11 1.57
C THR A 112 3.64 -2.25 2.03
N ASN A 113 2.71 -2.67 1.16
CA ASN A 113 1.93 -3.88 1.37
C ASN A 113 2.68 -5.13 0.86
N THR A 114 2.18 -6.32 1.19
CA THR A 114 2.80 -7.60 0.82
C THR A 114 3.00 -7.73 -0.69
N ALA A 115 2.03 -7.31 -1.52
CA ALA A 115 2.14 -7.38 -2.98
C ALA A 115 3.26 -6.47 -3.53
N GLN A 116 3.35 -5.23 -3.06
CA GLN A 116 4.42 -4.30 -3.43
C GLN A 116 5.79 -4.85 -3.02
N TYR A 117 5.88 -5.39 -1.81
CA TYR A 117 7.09 -6.04 -1.32
C TYR A 117 7.49 -7.27 -2.16
N MET A 118 6.52 -8.14 -2.51
CA MET A 118 6.76 -9.28 -3.42
C MET A 118 7.26 -8.83 -4.79
N TRP A 119 6.68 -7.76 -5.34
CA TRP A 119 7.11 -7.20 -6.63
C TRP A 119 8.53 -6.65 -6.57
N LEU A 120 8.86 -5.89 -5.51
CA LEU A 120 10.19 -5.39 -5.26
C LEU A 120 11.21 -6.53 -5.16
N ARG A 121 10.87 -7.61 -4.43
CA ARG A 121 11.74 -8.79 -4.33
C ARG A 121 11.97 -9.49 -5.66
N LEU A 122 10.96 -9.61 -6.52
CA LEU A 122 11.13 -10.16 -7.87
C LEU A 122 12.13 -9.33 -8.69
N LEU A 123 12.03 -8.01 -8.61
CA LEU A 123 12.93 -7.09 -9.31
C LEU A 123 14.34 -7.07 -8.71
N ALA A 124 14.45 -7.20 -7.39
CA ALA A 124 15.70 -7.04 -6.67
C ALA A 124 16.47 -8.35 -6.44
N GLN A 125 15.80 -9.50 -6.41
CA GLN A 125 16.45 -10.80 -6.26
C GLN A 125 16.67 -11.41 -7.64
N ARG A 126 17.95 -11.55 -8.01
CA ARG A 126 18.39 -12.10 -9.30
C ARG A 126 18.96 -13.50 -9.09
N PRO A 127 18.12 -14.55 -8.98
CA PRO A 127 18.65 -15.89 -8.84
C PRO A 127 19.41 -16.28 -10.10
N GLN A 128 20.65 -16.73 -9.94
CA GLN A 128 21.37 -17.43 -11.01
C GLN A 128 20.78 -18.84 -11.13
N GLY A 129 19.69 -18.97 -11.91
CA GLY A 129 19.22 -20.26 -12.43
C GLY A 129 18.33 -21.13 -11.53
N LYS A 130 17.83 -20.66 -10.37
CA LYS A 130 16.76 -21.35 -9.62
C LYS A 130 15.46 -20.54 -9.62
N PRO A 131 14.29 -21.16 -9.86
CA PRO A 131 13.01 -20.49 -9.72
C PRO A 131 12.85 -19.98 -8.29
N ILE A 132 12.27 -18.78 -8.15
CA ILE A 132 11.95 -18.18 -6.85
C ILE A 132 10.85 -19.06 -6.24
N SER A 133 11.19 -19.76 -5.16
CA SER A 133 10.24 -20.60 -4.40
C SER A 133 9.02 -19.79 -3.97
N PRO A 134 7.82 -20.40 -3.88
CA PRO A 134 6.72 -19.80 -3.12
C PRO A 134 7.19 -19.49 -1.70
N LEU A 135 6.59 -18.46 -1.11
CA LEU A 135 6.70 -18.12 0.32
C LEU A 135 6.25 -19.34 1.14
N GLU A 136 7.17 -20.26 1.44
CA GLU A 136 7.00 -21.31 2.44
C GLU A 136 7.78 -20.87 3.68
N GLY A 137 7.06 -20.55 4.75
CA GLY A 137 7.61 -20.32 6.09
C GLY A 137 7.14 -19.04 6.75
N GLU A 138 6.41 -19.19 7.86
CA GLU A 138 6.02 -18.15 8.85
C GLU A 138 4.69 -17.40 8.66
N MET A 139 3.63 -18.09 8.25
CA MET A 139 2.27 -17.72 8.68
C MET A 139 1.45 -18.96 9.03
N SER A 140 1.85 -19.68 10.09
CA SER A 140 0.99 -20.68 10.72
C SER A 140 1.31 -20.82 12.22
N GLY A 141 0.32 -20.54 13.07
CA GLY A 141 0.22 -21.15 14.41
C GLY A 141 0.55 -20.24 15.60
N ARG A 142 -0.44 -19.46 16.06
CA ARG A 142 -0.63 -19.23 17.50
C ARG A 142 -1.73 -20.18 17.98
N THR A 143 -1.33 -21.23 18.70
CA THR A 143 -2.16 -21.96 19.66
C THR A 143 -1.27 -22.45 20.79
N GLU A 144 -1.82 -22.41 22.00
CA GLU A 144 -1.16 -22.43 23.30
C GLU A 144 -0.59 -23.80 23.73
N GLY A 145 0.40 -23.76 24.64
CA GLY A 145 0.48 -24.70 25.77
C GLY A 145 1.55 -25.80 25.78
N GLY A 146 2.49 -25.72 26.75
CA GLY A 146 2.84 -26.88 27.59
C GLY A 146 4.20 -27.60 27.43
N ALA A 147 5.11 -27.30 28.37
CA ALA A 147 6.00 -28.22 29.12
C ALA A 147 7.19 -29.00 28.47
N SER A 148 8.40 -28.56 28.85
CA SER A 148 9.54 -29.31 29.44
C SER A 148 10.05 -30.64 28.83
N ARG A 149 11.32 -30.66 28.39
CA ARG A 149 12.39 -31.48 29.05
C ARG A 149 13.81 -31.18 28.54
N ARG A 150 14.75 -31.21 29.50
CA ARG A 150 16.21 -31.12 29.35
C ARG A 150 16.80 -32.42 28.75
N GLN A 151 17.90 -32.33 27.99
CA GLN A 151 19.12 -33.11 28.25
C GLN A 151 20.33 -32.61 27.43
N ALA A 152 21.52 -33.00 27.90
CA ALA A 152 22.78 -32.30 27.81
C ALA A 152 23.85 -33.04 26.96
N GLY A 153 24.91 -32.31 26.61
CA GLY A 153 26.30 -32.82 26.70
C GLY A 153 27.06 -33.03 25.39
N GLY A 154 28.29 -32.48 25.32
CA GLY A 154 29.40 -33.06 24.56
C GLY A 154 30.32 -32.10 23.80
N THR A 155 31.44 -31.71 24.41
CA THR A 155 32.51 -30.85 23.87
C THR A 155 33.72 -31.65 23.33
N ALA A 156 34.18 -31.26 22.13
CA ALA A 156 35.60 -31.05 21.69
C ALA A 156 36.56 -32.24 21.31
N PRO A 157 37.77 -32.00 20.69
CA PRO A 157 38.25 -32.58 19.40
C PRO A 157 39.72 -33.16 19.50
N PRO A 158 40.67 -33.00 18.54
CA PRO A 158 40.83 -33.42 17.12
C PRO A 158 42.00 -34.43 16.91
N SER A 159 42.25 -34.91 15.67
CA SER A 159 43.56 -35.49 15.31
C SER A 159 43.93 -35.30 13.82
N VAL A 160 45.23 -35.22 13.58
CA VAL A 160 45.93 -34.78 12.37
C VAL A 160 46.68 -35.99 11.77
N ALA A 161 46.66 -36.17 10.45
CA ALA A 161 47.69 -36.96 9.74
C ALA A 161 47.70 -36.71 8.21
N SER A 162 48.74 -35.98 7.79
CA SER A 162 49.69 -36.14 6.68
C SER A 162 49.46 -37.19 5.57
N GLY A 163 49.73 -36.79 4.31
CA GLY A 163 49.98 -37.68 3.17
C GLY A 163 50.25 -36.93 1.85
N ASP A 164 51.54 -36.76 1.53
CA ASP A 164 52.11 -36.21 0.28
C ASP A 164 51.85 -37.08 -0.96
N ILE A 165 51.45 -36.47 -2.10
CA ILE A 165 51.86 -36.85 -3.47
C ILE A 165 51.90 -35.58 -4.35
N SER A 166 53.07 -35.22 -4.89
CA SER A 166 53.30 -34.17 -5.92
C SER A 166 53.36 -34.79 -7.34
N PRO A 167 53.50 -34.01 -8.44
CA PRO A 167 52.49 -33.17 -9.08
C PRO A 167 52.28 -33.56 -10.57
N SER A 168 51.07 -33.45 -11.10
CA SER A 168 50.84 -33.46 -12.56
C SER A 168 50.35 -32.10 -13.04
N ARG A 169 51.11 -31.54 -13.99
CA ARG A 169 50.79 -30.33 -14.74
C ARG A 169 49.47 -30.48 -15.48
N GLY A 170 48.56 -29.53 -15.30
CA GLY A 170 47.37 -29.42 -16.13
C GLY A 170 46.49 -28.24 -15.72
N GLU A 171 46.59 -27.16 -16.50
CA GLU A 171 45.59 -26.10 -16.66
C GLU A 171 45.27 -25.23 -15.42
N ILE A 172 45.71 -23.97 -15.50
CA ILE A 172 45.15 -22.87 -14.72
C ILE A 172 43.72 -22.66 -15.19
N GLY A 173 42.80 -23.46 -14.65
CA GLY A 173 41.39 -23.18 -14.65
C GLY A 173 41.21 -21.85 -13.93
N ARG A 174 40.86 -20.80 -14.68
CA ARG A 174 40.30 -19.58 -14.09
C ARG A 174 39.11 -20.04 -13.26
N SER A 175 39.27 -20.07 -11.94
CA SER A 175 38.17 -19.98 -11.01
C SER A 175 37.46 -18.68 -11.36
N SER A 176 36.41 -18.79 -12.16
CA SER A 176 35.43 -17.74 -12.33
C SER A 176 34.83 -17.53 -10.95
N ALA A 177 35.40 -16.60 -10.18
CA ALA A 177 34.75 -16.03 -9.03
C ALA A 177 33.39 -15.55 -9.53
N GLU A 178 32.35 -16.32 -9.22
CA GLU A 178 30.97 -16.02 -9.54
C GLU A 178 30.71 -14.62 -8.98
N THR A 179 30.74 -13.64 -9.86
CA THR A 179 30.42 -12.26 -9.51
C THR A 179 28.94 -12.29 -9.20
N ARG A 180 28.62 -12.46 -7.91
CA ARG A 180 27.27 -12.38 -7.37
C ARG A 180 26.66 -11.14 -7.98
N ALA A 181 25.60 -11.28 -8.77
CA ALA A 181 24.98 -10.14 -9.43
C ALA A 181 24.38 -9.26 -8.33
N THR A 182 25.18 -8.32 -7.84
CA THR A 182 24.82 -7.43 -6.74
C THR A 182 23.73 -6.50 -7.25
N VAL A 183 22.55 -6.63 -6.66
CA VAL A 183 21.50 -5.64 -6.87
C VAL A 183 21.71 -4.50 -5.92
N ASN A 184 21.69 -3.29 -6.47
CA ASN A 184 21.78 -2.07 -5.69
C ASN A 184 20.36 -1.62 -5.36
N ILE A 185 19.89 -1.99 -4.17
CA ILE A 185 18.60 -1.55 -3.63
C ILE A 185 18.84 -0.60 -2.46
N CYS A 186 18.12 0.51 -2.45
CA CYS A 186 18.10 1.47 -1.37
C CYS A 186 16.65 1.76 -1.00
N CYS A 187 16.23 1.32 0.17
CA CYS A 187 14.92 1.62 0.72
C CYS A 187 15.05 2.69 1.81
N VAL A 188 14.18 3.68 1.76
CA VAL A 188 14.06 4.76 2.74
C VAL A 188 12.69 4.66 3.37
N GLY A 189 12.61 4.83 4.68
CA GLY A 189 11.36 4.80 5.41
C GLY A 189 11.54 5.08 6.88
N ASP A 190 10.42 5.36 7.54
CA ASP A 190 10.33 5.65 8.96
C ASP A 190 9.25 4.76 9.57
N ASP A 191 9.64 3.81 10.41
CA ASP A 191 8.75 2.86 11.09
C ASP A 191 7.69 3.55 11.98
N ASP A 192 8.02 4.70 12.58
CA ASP A 192 7.08 5.47 13.41
C ASP A 192 6.03 6.24 12.57
N GLN A 193 6.19 6.28 11.24
CA GLN A 193 5.30 6.97 10.32
C GLN A 193 4.39 6.03 9.51
N SER A 194 4.37 4.72 9.83
CA SER A 194 3.47 3.77 9.17
C SER A 194 2.02 4.03 9.61
N ILE A 195 1.23 4.67 8.75
CA ILE A 195 -0.18 5.05 9.02
C ILE A 195 -1.18 4.34 8.09
N TYR A 196 -0.70 3.54 7.15
CA TYR A 196 -1.53 2.83 6.16
C TYR A 196 -1.79 1.35 6.49
N GLY A 197 -1.63 0.92 7.74
CA GLY A 197 -1.89 -0.47 8.16
C GLY A 197 -3.30 -0.98 7.79
N TRP A 198 -4.32 -0.11 7.81
CA TRP A 198 -5.69 -0.44 7.38
C TRP A 198 -5.82 -0.71 5.87
N ARG A 199 -4.82 -0.32 5.06
CA ARG A 199 -4.71 -0.67 3.63
C ARG A 199 -3.79 -1.88 3.38
N GLY A 200 -3.36 -2.56 4.44
CA GLY A 200 -2.49 -3.72 4.36
C GLY A 200 -0.99 -3.39 4.27
N ALA A 201 -0.57 -2.18 4.66
CA ALA A 201 0.84 -1.91 4.88
C ALA A 201 1.37 -2.78 6.03
N GLU A 202 2.55 -3.39 5.86
CA GLU A 202 3.16 -4.27 6.85
C GLU A 202 4.50 -3.68 7.30
N ILE A 203 4.52 -3.11 8.50
CA ILE A 203 5.73 -2.52 9.12
C ILE A 203 6.87 -3.54 9.26
N ASP A 204 6.54 -4.81 9.37
CA ASP A 204 7.50 -5.91 9.39
C ASP A 204 8.41 -5.94 8.14
N ASN A 205 7.96 -5.40 7.01
CA ASN A 205 8.77 -5.32 5.78
C ASN A 205 10.02 -4.45 5.96
N ILE A 206 9.92 -3.34 6.70
CA ILE A 206 11.07 -2.48 7.01
C ILE A 206 11.91 -3.09 8.14
N LEU A 207 11.28 -3.71 9.12
CA LEU A 207 11.94 -4.32 10.28
C LEU A 207 12.78 -5.56 9.91
N ARG A 208 12.40 -6.28 8.85
CA ARG A 208 13.07 -7.51 8.38
C ARG A 208 13.98 -7.29 7.17
N PHE A 209 14.21 -6.04 6.75
CA PHE A 209 14.96 -5.74 5.53
C PHE A 209 16.38 -6.34 5.52
N ASP A 210 17.05 -6.37 6.67
CA ASP A 210 18.38 -6.95 6.85
C ASP A 210 18.41 -8.47 6.63
N LYS A 211 17.34 -9.16 7.02
CA LYS A 211 17.15 -10.60 6.81
C LYS A 211 16.87 -10.92 5.34
N ASP A 212 16.06 -10.08 4.68
CA ASP A 212 15.66 -10.28 3.29
C ASP A 212 16.74 -9.92 2.27
N PHE A 213 17.60 -8.96 2.63
CA PHE A 213 18.76 -8.53 1.85
C PHE A 213 20.04 -8.62 2.70
N PRO A 214 20.60 -9.84 2.88
CA PRO A 214 21.81 -10.03 3.69
C PRO A 214 22.99 -9.18 3.18
N GLY A 215 23.62 -8.45 4.09
CA GLY A 215 24.69 -7.50 3.77
C GLY A 215 24.20 -6.07 3.51
N ALA A 216 22.91 -5.78 3.74
CA ALA A 216 22.39 -4.42 3.73
C ALA A 216 23.11 -3.53 4.75
N THR A 217 23.47 -2.33 4.33
CA THR A 217 23.99 -1.29 5.24
C THR A 217 22.82 -0.47 5.76
N ILE A 218 22.65 -0.42 7.08
CA ILE A 218 21.61 0.39 7.73
C ILE A 218 22.21 1.74 8.10
N ILE A 219 21.63 2.82 7.57
CA ILE A 219 22.00 4.20 7.90
C ILE A 219 20.83 4.84 8.62
N ARG A 220 21.07 5.38 9.81
CA ARG A 220 20.05 6.10 10.60
C ARG A 220 20.27 7.60 10.45
N LEU A 221 19.22 8.31 10.05
CA LEU A 221 19.22 9.77 9.93
C LEU A 221 18.43 10.35 11.10
N GLU A 222 19.13 10.75 12.16
CA GLU A 222 18.52 11.21 13.41
C GLU A 222 18.44 12.75 13.52
N ARG A 223 19.14 13.46 12.64
CA ARG A 223 19.14 14.92 12.61
C ARG A 223 17.91 15.44 11.88
N ASN A 224 17.05 16.13 12.60
CA ASN A 224 15.86 16.82 12.08
C ASN A 224 16.22 18.24 11.61
N TYR A 225 15.80 18.58 10.39
CA TYR A 225 16.02 19.90 9.79
C TYR A 225 14.71 20.70 9.61
N ARG A 226 13.56 20.15 10.00
CA ARG A 226 12.23 20.72 9.72
C ARG A 226 11.67 21.48 10.91
N SER A 227 11.75 20.89 12.10
CA SER A 227 11.01 21.31 13.29
C SER A 227 11.91 21.90 14.36
N THR A 228 11.33 22.76 15.20
CA THR A 228 12.00 23.36 16.37
C THR A 228 12.21 22.32 17.47
N ALA A 229 13.09 22.62 18.42
CA ALA A 229 13.34 21.75 19.57
C ALA A 229 12.08 21.49 20.41
N HIS A 230 11.19 22.48 20.55
CA HIS A 230 9.92 22.33 21.28
C HIS A 230 8.95 21.34 20.60
N ILE A 231 8.78 21.43 19.27
CA ILE A 231 7.94 20.50 18.51
C ILE A 231 8.54 19.09 18.56
N LEU A 232 9.85 18.98 18.38
CA LEU A 232 10.54 17.69 18.38
C LEU A 232 10.46 17.02 19.75
N GLY A 233 10.61 17.78 20.84
CA GLY A 233 10.48 17.28 22.21
C GLY A 233 9.08 16.70 22.47
N ALA A 234 8.03 17.38 22.04
CA ALA A 234 6.65 16.88 22.16
C ALA A 234 6.43 15.59 21.36
N ALA A 235 6.89 15.55 20.10
CA ALA A 235 6.76 14.37 19.25
C ALA A 235 7.54 13.16 19.81
N SER A 236 8.80 13.37 20.23
CA SER A 236 9.67 12.34 20.82
C SER A 236 9.09 11.76 22.11
N HIS A 237 8.47 12.59 22.96
CA HIS A 237 7.83 12.11 24.18
C HIS A 237 6.57 11.29 23.89
N LEU A 238 5.76 11.70 22.91
CA LEU A 238 4.57 10.95 22.51
C LEU A 238 4.93 9.56 21.97
N ILE A 239 5.89 9.49 21.04
CA ILE A 239 6.27 8.24 20.36
C ILE A 239 7.00 7.25 21.28
N ALA A 240 7.55 7.71 22.42
CA ALA A 240 8.20 6.84 23.40
C ALA A 240 7.23 5.83 24.06
N HIS A 241 5.92 6.05 23.96
CA HIS A 241 4.90 5.13 24.47
C HIS A 241 4.64 3.94 23.54
N ASN A 242 5.16 3.94 22.30
CA ASN A 242 4.98 2.84 21.36
C ASN A 242 6.05 1.75 21.56
N GLU A 243 5.62 0.49 21.51
CA GLU A 243 6.49 -0.69 21.53
C GLU A 243 6.78 -1.21 20.11
N GLY A 244 7.86 -1.99 19.93
CA GLY A 244 8.13 -2.69 18.65
C GLY A 244 8.73 -1.83 17.52
N ARG A 245 9.43 -0.75 17.86
CA ARG A 245 10.05 0.20 16.92
C ARG A 245 11.57 0.09 16.84
N PHE A 246 12.16 0.65 15.79
CA PHE A 246 13.59 0.93 15.76
C PHE A 246 13.89 2.04 16.78
N GLY A 247 14.69 1.72 17.80
CA GLY A 247 15.16 2.72 18.76
C GLY A 247 16.01 3.79 18.06
N LYS A 248 15.41 4.96 17.81
CA LYS A 248 16.05 6.15 17.25
C LYS A 248 15.71 7.38 18.08
N THR A 249 16.67 8.29 18.19
CA THR A 249 16.52 9.53 18.96
C THR A 249 16.71 10.72 18.05
N LEU A 250 15.60 11.34 17.63
CA LEU A 250 15.67 12.51 16.78
C LEU A 250 16.17 13.74 17.57
N PHE A 251 17.09 14.50 16.99
CA PHE A 251 17.57 15.76 17.54
C PHE A 251 17.59 16.87 16.48
N THR A 252 17.63 18.14 16.91
CA THR A 252 17.72 19.31 16.03
C THR A 252 18.81 20.25 16.53
N ASP A 253 19.55 20.86 15.60
CA ASP A 253 20.54 21.89 15.94
C ASP A 253 19.90 23.28 16.06
N ARG A 254 18.63 23.41 15.67
CA ARG A 254 17.84 24.62 15.84
C ARG A 254 17.22 24.60 17.24
N ASN A 255 18.03 24.94 18.23
CA ASN A 255 17.63 25.07 19.62
C ASN A 255 17.63 26.55 20.00
N ASP A 256 16.58 27.27 19.58
CA ASP A 256 16.35 28.64 19.99
C ASP A 256 15.33 28.65 21.16
N PRO A 257 15.72 29.09 22.38
CA PRO A 257 14.79 29.21 23.50
C PRO A 257 13.58 30.11 23.23
N GLU A 258 13.70 31.04 22.27
CA GLU A 258 12.65 31.97 21.88
C GLU A 258 11.65 31.36 20.87
N ASP A 259 11.92 30.15 20.34
CA ASP A 259 10.97 29.45 19.48
C ASP A 259 9.65 29.19 20.23
N GLY A 260 8.52 29.38 19.56
CA GLY A 260 7.20 29.15 20.14
C GLY A 260 7.05 27.75 20.73
N LYS A 261 6.36 27.65 21.87
CA LYS A 261 6.02 26.37 22.49
C LYS A 261 4.82 25.75 21.78
N VAL A 262 4.65 24.44 21.95
CA VAL A 262 3.42 23.76 21.51
C VAL A 262 2.27 24.24 22.39
N HIS A 263 1.25 24.83 21.78
CA HIS A 263 0.04 25.30 22.47
C HIS A 263 -1.05 24.23 22.40
N VAL A 264 -1.70 23.99 23.53
CA VAL A 264 -2.89 23.11 23.63
C VAL A 264 -4.07 23.99 24.00
N HIS A 265 -5.11 23.94 23.18
CA HIS A 265 -6.37 24.65 23.42
C HIS A 265 -7.46 23.62 23.68
N ALA A 266 -8.26 23.85 24.72
CA ALA A 266 -9.44 23.06 25.02
C ALA A 266 -10.68 23.91 24.71
N ALA A 267 -11.55 23.38 23.85
CA ALA A 267 -12.82 23.98 23.48
C ALA A 267 -13.98 23.10 23.98
N TRP A 268 -15.12 23.72 24.26
CA TRP A 268 -16.36 23.05 24.68
C TRP A 268 -17.04 22.31 23.52
N ASP A 269 -16.92 22.85 22.30
CA ASP A 269 -17.46 22.29 21.08
C ASP A 269 -16.62 22.66 19.84
N SER A 270 -17.01 22.08 18.69
CA SER A 270 -16.33 22.30 17.42
C SER A 270 -16.48 23.73 16.88
N GLU A 271 -17.55 24.44 17.25
CA GLU A 271 -17.79 25.80 16.78
C GLU A 271 -16.84 26.77 17.49
N GLU A 272 -16.66 26.61 18.79
CA GLU A 272 -15.68 27.34 19.58
C GLU A 272 -14.25 27.04 19.11
N GLU A 273 -13.91 25.76 18.86
CA GLU A 273 -12.61 25.39 18.30
C GLU A 273 -12.35 26.10 16.96
N ALA A 274 -13.32 26.06 16.04
CA ALA A 274 -13.21 26.72 14.75
C ALA A 274 -13.07 28.24 14.89
N ARG A 275 -13.80 28.86 15.84
CA ARG A 275 -13.70 30.29 16.15
C ARG A 275 -12.30 30.65 16.66
N ALA A 276 -11.79 29.91 17.65
CA ALA A 276 -10.47 30.14 18.23
C ALA A 276 -9.34 30.00 17.20
N VAL A 277 -9.41 28.99 16.33
CA VAL A 277 -8.46 28.80 15.22
C VAL A 277 -8.57 29.93 14.20
N GLY A 278 -9.79 30.33 13.83
CA GLY A 278 -10.03 31.46 12.92
C GLY A 278 -9.44 32.78 13.43
N ASP A 279 -9.68 33.10 14.69
CA ASP A 279 -9.16 34.33 15.34
C ASP A 279 -7.62 34.31 15.42
N THR A 280 -7.04 33.12 15.62
CA THR A 280 -5.58 32.92 15.60
C THR A 280 -5.02 33.17 14.19
N ILE A 281 -5.65 32.63 13.15
CA ILE A 281 -5.24 32.84 11.74
C ILE A 281 -5.33 34.33 11.37
N GLU A 282 -6.41 35.03 11.73
CA GLU A 282 -6.54 36.47 11.49
C GLU A 282 -5.43 37.26 12.19
N THR A 283 -5.07 36.88 13.43
CA THR A 283 -3.97 37.52 14.17
C THR A 283 -2.65 37.37 13.42
N TYR A 284 -2.34 36.17 12.91
CA TYR A 284 -1.14 35.95 12.12
C TYR A 284 -1.18 36.65 10.75
N GLN A 285 -2.35 36.76 10.11
CA GLN A 285 -2.50 37.56 8.89
C GLN A 285 -2.22 39.05 9.14
N ARG A 286 -2.68 39.61 10.27
CA ARG A 286 -2.36 41.00 10.65
C ARG A 286 -0.86 41.21 10.86
N GLN A 287 -0.16 40.15 11.29
CA GLN A 287 1.31 40.11 11.37
C GLN A 287 2.00 39.81 10.03
N LYS A 288 1.25 39.78 8.91
CA LYS A 288 1.72 39.54 7.54
C LYS A 288 2.24 38.13 7.26
N HIS A 289 1.82 37.13 8.02
CA HIS A 289 2.08 35.72 7.66
C HIS A 289 1.22 35.29 6.47
N ASN A 290 1.77 34.42 5.60
CA ASN A 290 1.02 33.88 4.48
C ASN A 290 0.10 32.75 4.94
N LEU A 291 -1.11 32.68 4.37
CA LEU A 291 -2.04 31.57 4.61
C LEU A 291 -1.46 30.21 4.17
N ASN A 292 -0.60 30.21 3.15
CA ASN A 292 0.04 28.99 2.65
C ASN A 292 1.05 28.37 3.65
N ASP A 293 1.44 29.11 4.68
CA ASP A 293 2.33 28.63 5.75
C ASP A 293 1.53 27.97 6.90
N MET A 294 0.20 27.91 6.78
CA MET A 294 -0.71 27.38 7.80
C MET A 294 -1.43 26.14 7.27
N ALA A 295 -1.55 25.12 8.12
CA ALA A 295 -2.28 23.91 7.80
C ALA A 295 -3.12 23.47 9.01
N ILE A 296 -4.34 23.03 8.75
CA ILE A 296 -5.23 22.41 9.73
C ILE A 296 -5.31 20.93 9.40
N LEU A 297 -4.90 20.10 10.34
CA LEU A 297 -4.90 18.65 10.20
C LEU A 297 -6.02 18.09 11.10
N VAL A 298 -6.99 17.41 10.49
CA VAL A 298 -8.10 16.77 11.19
C VAL A 298 -8.03 15.25 11.05
N ARG A 299 -8.61 14.52 12.01
CA ARG A 299 -8.60 13.05 12.00
C ARG A 299 -9.57 12.47 10.97
N ALA A 300 -10.71 13.13 10.78
CA ALA A 300 -11.80 12.71 9.90
C ALA A 300 -12.36 13.89 9.10
N SER A 301 -12.80 13.63 7.86
CA SER A 301 -13.20 14.70 6.94
C SER A 301 -14.41 15.49 7.37
N PHE A 302 -15.33 14.88 8.14
CA PHE A 302 -16.50 15.60 8.64
C PHE A 302 -16.14 16.74 9.60
N GLN A 303 -14.97 16.69 10.24
CA GLN A 303 -14.50 17.75 11.15
C GLN A 303 -14.13 19.03 10.41
N MET A 304 -13.89 18.97 9.10
CA MET A 304 -13.52 20.16 8.32
C MET A 304 -14.67 21.17 8.23
N ARG A 305 -15.92 20.70 8.28
CA ARG A 305 -17.12 21.51 8.01
C ARG A 305 -17.20 22.76 8.88
N GLU A 306 -16.98 22.64 10.18
CA GLU A 306 -17.08 23.78 11.11
C GLU A 306 -16.00 24.84 10.84
N PHE A 307 -14.80 24.41 10.45
CA PHE A 307 -13.75 25.33 10.00
C PHE A 307 -14.13 26.02 8.69
N GLU A 308 -14.68 25.28 7.72
CA GLU A 308 -15.14 25.85 6.44
C GLU A 308 -16.23 26.92 6.66
N ASP A 309 -17.25 26.61 7.45
CA ASP A 309 -18.35 27.54 7.75
C ASP A 309 -17.82 28.81 8.45
N ARG A 310 -16.86 28.66 9.37
CA ARG A 310 -16.18 29.81 10.01
C ARG A 310 -15.36 30.63 9.01
N PHE A 311 -14.59 30.00 8.13
CA PHE A 311 -13.74 30.70 7.16
C PHE A 311 -14.55 31.43 6.11
N VAL A 312 -15.67 30.86 5.66
CA VAL A 312 -16.63 31.55 4.79
C VAL A 312 -17.17 32.79 5.49
N THR A 313 -17.54 32.68 6.77
CA THR A 313 -18.06 33.81 7.57
C THR A 313 -17.02 34.92 7.73
N LEU A 314 -15.74 34.57 7.90
CA LEU A 314 -14.63 35.52 8.02
C LEU A 314 -14.13 36.06 6.65
N GLY A 315 -14.56 35.47 5.53
CA GLY A 315 -13.98 35.78 4.22
C GLY A 315 -12.52 35.32 4.07
N LEU A 316 -12.10 34.31 4.83
CA LEU A 316 -10.75 33.73 4.77
C LEU A 316 -10.62 32.78 3.58
N ASN A 317 -9.57 32.96 2.79
CA ASN A 317 -9.25 32.02 1.72
C ASN A 317 -8.71 30.72 2.31
N TYR A 318 -9.27 29.59 1.88
CA TYR A 318 -8.83 28.27 2.32
C TYR A 318 -8.85 27.26 1.16
N ARG A 319 -8.15 26.14 1.36
CA ARG A 319 -8.13 25.03 0.41
C ARG A 319 -8.29 23.71 1.15
N VAL A 320 -9.31 22.95 0.77
CA VAL A 320 -9.56 21.60 1.30
C VAL A 320 -8.76 20.59 0.50
N ILE A 321 -7.93 19.78 1.18
CA ILE A 321 -7.25 18.63 0.60
C ILE A 321 -8.02 17.36 0.98
N GLY A 322 -8.43 16.58 -0.02
CA GLY A 322 -9.21 15.35 0.22
C GLY A 322 -10.73 15.53 0.16
N GLY A 323 -11.23 16.69 -0.29
CA GLY A 323 -12.63 16.88 -0.67
C GLY A 323 -13.04 16.08 -1.92
N PRO A 324 -14.26 16.31 -2.46
CA PRO A 324 -14.76 15.61 -3.66
C PRO A 324 -13.75 15.72 -4.79
N ARG A 325 -13.24 14.58 -5.26
CA ARG A 325 -12.14 14.59 -6.23
C ARG A 325 -12.65 15.09 -7.58
N PHE A 326 -11.80 15.77 -8.33
CA PHE A 326 -12.13 16.28 -9.67
C PHE A 326 -12.71 15.17 -10.58
N TYR A 327 -12.09 14.00 -10.59
CA TYR A 327 -12.52 12.82 -11.36
C TYR A 327 -13.74 12.09 -10.79
N GLU A 328 -14.26 12.50 -9.64
CA GLU A 328 -15.48 11.93 -9.05
C GLU A 328 -16.75 12.69 -9.46
N ARG A 329 -16.60 13.90 -10.01
CA ARG A 329 -17.71 14.71 -10.51
C ARG A 329 -18.42 13.99 -11.66
N MET A 330 -19.76 14.08 -11.67
CA MET A 330 -20.59 13.31 -12.61
C MET A 330 -20.25 13.65 -14.06
N GLU A 331 -20.14 14.94 -14.37
CA GLU A 331 -19.81 15.46 -15.69
C GLU A 331 -18.41 15.00 -16.18
N ILE A 332 -17.43 14.91 -15.27
CA ILE A 332 -16.08 14.44 -15.59
C ILE A 332 -16.09 12.94 -15.86
N ARG A 333 -16.82 12.16 -15.04
CA ARG A 333 -16.97 10.72 -15.24
C ARG A 333 -17.70 10.36 -16.53
N ASP A 334 -18.72 11.14 -16.89
CA ASP A 334 -19.46 10.94 -18.14
C ASP A 334 -18.56 11.21 -19.34
N ALA A 335 -17.80 12.33 -19.32
CA ALA A 335 -16.82 12.63 -20.36
C ALA A 335 -15.74 11.53 -20.48
N LEU A 336 -15.21 11.05 -19.35
CA LEU A 336 -14.25 9.95 -19.34
C LEU A 336 -14.81 8.65 -19.88
N ALA A 337 -16.08 8.34 -19.62
CA ALA A 337 -16.73 7.15 -20.17
C ALA A 337 -16.86 7.22 -21.70
N PHE A 338 -17.13 8.40 -22.28
CA PHE A 338 -17.06 8.57 -23.74
C PHE A 338 -15.66 8.27 -24.28
N PHE A 339 -14.61 8.83 -23.66
CA PHE A 339 -13.24 8.56 -24.10
C PHE A 339 -12.86 7.07 -23.96
N ARG A 340 -13.31 6.41 -22.89
CA ARG A 340 -13.07 4.99 -22.66
C ARG A 340 -13.70 4.11 -23.74
N VAL A 341 -14.95 4.35 -24.11
CA VAL A 341 -15.61 3.58 -25.20
C VAL A 341 -14.92 3.79 -26.54
N VAL A 342 -14.45 5.02 -26.83
CA VAL A 342 -13.68 5.30 -28.06
C VAL A 342 -12.33 4.59 -28.06
N ALA A 343 -11.62 4.58 -26.92
CA ALA A 343 -10.33 3.91 -26.79
C ALA A 343 -10.46 2.37 -26.72
N GLN A 344 -11.57 1.88 -26.17
CA GLN A 344 -11.84 0.47 -25.93
C GLN A 344 -13.34 0.18 -26.16
N GLY A 345 -13.67 -0.26 -27.37
CA GLY A 345 -15.05 -0.54 -27.76
C GLY A 345 -15.74 -1.68 -26.98
N ALA A 346 -14.97 -2.50 -26.26
CA ALA A 346 -15.47 -3.58 -25.40
C ALA A 346 -15.76 -3.13 -23.94
N ASP A 347 -15.62 -1.84 -23.62
CA ASP A 347 -15.88 -1.31 -22.27
C ASP A 347 -17.39 -1.12 -22.04
N ASP A 348 -18.11 -2.23 -21.83
CA ASP A 348 -19.55 -2.23 -21.56
C ASP A 348 -19.91 -1.37 -20.34
N LEU A 349 -19.05 -1.33 -19.32
CA LEU A 349 -19.28 -0.55 -18.10
C LEU A 349 -19.33 0.95 -18.38
N ALA A 350 -18.41 1.43 -19.22
CA ALA A 350 -18.42 2.80 -19.70
C ALA A 350 -19.62 3.04 -20.61
N PHE A 351 -19.91 2.14 -21.56
CA PHE A 351 -21.05 2.27 -22.48
C PHE A 351 -22.39 2.37 -21.74
N GLU A 352 -22.68 1.47 -20.81
CA GLU A 352 -23.93 1.48 -20.03
C GLU A 352 -24.08 2.77 -19.20
N ARG A 353 -22.98 3.45 -18.82
CA ARG A 353 -23.04 4.74 -18.13
C ARG A 353 -23.53 5.86 -19.05
N ILE A 354 -23.04 5.89 -20.30
CA ILE A 354 -23.26 7.03 -21.22
C ILE A 354 -24.33 6.77 -22.29
N VAL A 355 -24.81 5.54 -22.44
CA VAL A 355 -25.75 5.14 -23.51
C VAL A 355 -26.99 6.06 -23.58
N ASN A 356 -27.48 6.52 -22.43
CA ASN A 356 -28.62 7.44 -22.33
C ASN A 356 -28.27 8.81 -21.69
N VAL A 357 -26.98 9.19 -21.72
CA VAL A 357 -26.48 10.51 -21.27
C VAL A 357 -25.75 11.21 -22.43
N PRO A 358 -26.23 12.36 -22.94
CA PRO A 358 -27.55 12.96 -22.71
C PRO A 358 -28.71 12.02 -23.12
N LYS A 359 -29.94 12.32 -22.69
CA LYS A 359 -31.13 11.49 -22.97
C LYS A 359 -31.29 11.24 -24.48
N ARG A 360 -31.33 9.97 -24.88
CA ARG A 360 -31.53 9.51 -26.27
C ARG A 360 -32.83 8.74 -26.48
N GLY A 361 -33.70 8.67 -25.47
CA GLY A 361 -34.97 7.94 -25.55
C GLY A 361 -34.84 6.42 -25.45
N LEU A 362 -33.68 5.92 -25.03
CA LEU A 362 -33.45 4.49 -24.80
C LEU A 362 -34.01 4.11 -23.42
N GLY A 363 -35.10 3.33 -23.40
CA GLY A 363 -35.72 2.83 -22.18
C GLY A 363 -35.02 1.61 -21.60
N GLU A 364 -35.35 1.23 -20.36
CA GLU A 364 -34.76 0.05 -19.71
C GLU A 364 -34.97 -1.24 -20.50
N ALA A 365 -36.14 -1.41 -21.13
CA ALA A 365 -36.44 -2.60 -21.93
C ALA A 365 -35.50 -2.75 -23.14
N THR A 366 -35.19 -1.64 -23.82
CA THR A 366 -34.24 -1.62 -24.95
C THR A 366 -32.82 -1.95 -24.49
N ILE A 367 -32.40 -1.43 -23.34
CA ILE A 367 -31.08 -1.72 -22.77
C ILE A 367 -30.98 -3.19 -22.36
N ARG A 368 -32.03 -3.77 -21.73
CA ARG A 368 -32.06 -5.19 -21.38
C ARG A 368 -31.97 -6.10 -22.59
N GLN A 369 -32.67 -5.78 -23.69
CA GLN A 369 -32.56 -6.54 -24.94
C GLN A 369 -31.12 -6.61 -25.45
N ILE A 370 -30.34 -5.53 -25.31
CA ILE A 370 -28.92 -5.51 -25.69
C ILE A 370 -28.08 -6.41 -24.76
N HIS A 371 -28.47 -6.58 -23.50
CA HIS A 371 -27.77 -7.47 -22.55
C HIS A 371 -28.12 -8.95 -22.73
N ASP A 372 -29.34 -9.25 -23.16
CA ASP A 372 -29.85 -10.62 -23.31
C ASP A 372 -29.51 -11.24 -24.68
N THR A 373 -28.95 -10.45 -25.60
CA THR A 373 -28.49 -10.88 -26.95
C THR A 373 -26.98 -11.06 -26.95
#